data_AF-A0A514BZA7-F1
#
_entry.id   AF-A0A514BZA7-F1
#
_cell.length_a   1.000
_cell.length_b   1.000
_cell.length_c   1.000
_cell.angle_alpha   90.00
_cell.angle_beta   90.00
_cell.angle_gamma   90.00
#
_symmetry.space_group_name_H-M   'P 1'
#
loop_
_entity.id
_entity.type
_entity.pdbx_description
1 polymer ?
#
loop_
_entity_poly.entity_id
_entity_poly.type
_entity_poly.pdbx_seq_one_letter_code
_entity_poly.pdbx_strand_id
1 'polypeptide(L)'
;MARRTIGDIEKIWSNVETIKKLSDRVVGVGPFGIGLDGLLAWVPGAGLVYTVGAAGWLLTQAIRAKASPKTITRMMAYLGLDTVSTATGEVLFVPADVIDMLFPGHLLAAKALQKDIESTHWVEASEQAAKASGEHDRHLAKVKDDPKLRRVVYLHD
;
A
#
# COMPACT_ATOMS: atom_id res chain seq x y z
N MET A 1 14.70 -19.14 -9.83
CA MET A 1 13.91 -18.12 -9.12
C MET A 1 12.60 -18.75 -8.69
N ALA A 2 12.15 -18.54 -7.45
CA ALA A 2 10.85 -19.02 -6.99
C ALA A 2 9.75 -18.34 -7.83
N ARG A 3 8.84 -19.14 -8.41
CA ARG A 3 7.68 -18.61 -9.14
C ARG A 3 6.71 -18.00 -8.14
N ARG A 4 6.26 -16.77 -8.38
CA ARG A 4 5.29 -16.08 -7.50
C ARG A 4 3.91 -16.71 -7.67
N THR A 5 3.21 -16.86 -6.56
CA THR A 5 1.88 -17.47 -6.48
C THR A 5 0.81 -16.47 -6.04
N ILE A 6 -0.46 -16.80 -6.21
CA ILE A 6 -1.59 -16.04 -5.68
C ILE A 6 -1.48 -15.92 -4.15
N GLY A 7 -0.96 -16.95 -3.47
CA GLY A 7 -0.70 -16.91 -2.03
C GLY A 7 0.29 -15.82 -1.60
N ASP A 8 1.22 -15.40 -2.47
CA ASP A 8 2.10 -14.27 -2.19
C ASP A 8 1.34 -12.94 -2.26
N ILE A 9 0.37 -12.81 -3.17
CA ILE A 9 -0.52 -11.65 -3.26
C ILE A 9 -1.45 -11.58 -2.05
N GLU A 10 -1.98 -12.71 -1.59
CA GLU A 10 -2.79 -12.79 -0.36
C GLU A 10 -2.00 -12.36 0.87
N LYS A 11 -0.74 -12.79 1.00
CA LYS A 11 0.15 -12.32 2.07
C LYS A 11 0.38 -10.82 2.02
N ILE A 12 0.52 -10.23 0.82
CA ILE A 12 0.62 -8.78 0.68
C ILE A 12 -0.67 -8.13 1.16
N TRP A 13 -1.83 -8.64 0.73
CA TRP A 13 -3.13 -8.10 1.15
C TRP A 13 -3.33 -8.17 2.67
N SER A 14 -2.98 -9.29 3.32
CA SER A 14 -3.10 -9.45 4.78
C SER A 14 -2.16 -8.52 5.56
N ASN A 15 -0.95 -8.32 5.04
CA ASN A 15 0.01 -7.36 5.62
C ASN A 15 -0.52 -5.93 5.52
N VAL A 16 -1.11 -5.55 4.37
CA VAL A 16 -1.71 -4.23 4.19
C VAL A 16 -2.97 -4.07 5.05
N GLU A 17 -3.76 -5.12 5.25
CA GLU A 17 -4.94 -5.11 6.12
C GLU A 17 -4.57 -4.84 7.58
N THR A 18 -3.44 -5.36 8.03
CA THR A 18 -2.92 -5.09 9.38
C THR A 18 -2.61 -3.61 9.56
N ILE A 19 -1.96 -2.98 8.57
CA ILE A 19 -1.65 -1.53 8.60
C ILE A 19 -2.95 -0.71 8.62
N LYS A 20 -3.93 -1.09 7.80
CA LYS A 20 -5.26 -0.46 7.79
C LYS A 20 -5.93 -0.56 9.16
N LYS A 21 -5.97 -1.74 9.78
CA LYS A 21 -6.57 -1.96 11.10
C LYS A 21 -5.85 -1.21 12.22
N LEU A 22 -4.51 -1.16 12.14
CA LEU A 22 -3.70 -0.36 13.06
C LEU A 22 -4.03 1.12 12.93
N SER A 23 -4.09 1.64 11.71
CA SER A 23 -4.43 3.05 11.47
C SER A 23 -5.88 3.39 11.85
N ASP A 24 -6.86 2.55 11.49
CA ASP A 24 -8.28 2.74 11.87
C ASP A 24 -8.43 2.75 13.41
N ARG A 25 -7.65 1.94 14.14
CA ARG A 25 -7.66 1.92 15.61
C ARG A 25 -6.96 3.14 16.21
N VAL A 26 -5.87 3.62 15.61
CA VAL A 26 -5.17 4.84 16.05
C VAL A 26 -6.05 6.07 15.85
N VAL A 27 -6.76 6.19 14.71
CA VAL A 27 -7.72 7.29 14.47
C VAL A 27 -8.93 7.23 15.42
N GLY A 28 -9.33 6.02 15.85
CA GLY A 28 -10.45 5.81 16.77
C GLY A 28 -10.12 6.07 18.25
N VAL A 29 -8.84 6.12 18.62
CA VAL A 29 -8.40 6.51 19.96
C VAL A 29 -7.92 7.96 19.84
N GLY A 30 -8.76 8.91 20.25
CA GLY A 30 -8.39 10.34 20.31
C GLY A 30 -7.12 10.62 21.14
N PRO A 31 -6.74 11.89 21.35
CA PRO A 31 -5.36 12.40 21.57
C PRO A 31 -4.58 11.91 22.81
N PHE A 32 -5.03 10.85 23.49
CA PHE A 32 -4.37 10.18 24.61
C PHE A 32 -4.30 8.66 24.44
N GLY A 33 -4.08 8.17 23.21
CA GLY A 33 -3.84 6.76 22.94
C GLY A 33 -2.41 6.36 23.29
N ILE A 34 -2.21 5.74 24.46
CA ILE A 34 -0.91 5.12 24.79
C ILE A 34 -0.67 3.94 23.83
N GLY A 35 -0.02 4.21 22.70
CA GLY A 35 0.45 3.20 21.75
C GLY A 35 1.73 3.69 21.10
N LEU A 36 2.87 3.03 21.31
CA LEU A 36 4.21 3.47 20.85
C LEU A 36 4.63 4.91 21.27
N ASP A 37 3.73 5.70 21.84
CA ASP A 37 3.84 7.11 22.23
C ASP A 37 4.62 7.30 23.52
N GLY A 38 4.65 6.29 24.39
CA GLY A 38 5.50 6.30 25.58
C GLY A 38 6.98 6.02 25.30
N LEU A 39 7.33 5.48 24.12
CA LEU A 39 8.70 5.05 23.79
C LEU A 39 9.36 5.94 22.73
N LEU A 40 8.60 6.50 21.78
CA LEU A 40 9.13 7.38 20.72
C LEU A 40 9.25 8.85 21.14
N ALA A 41 8.49 9.31 22.13
CA ALA A 41 8.49 10.70 22.59
C ALA A 41 9.84 11.16 23.19
N TRP A 42 10.77 10.24 23.50
CA TRP A 42 12.05 10.57 24.13
C TRP A 42 13.22 10.69 23.14
N VAL A 43 12.99 10.44 21.84
CA VAL A 43 14.02 10.53 20.81
C VAL A 43 13.55 11.47 19.69
N PRO A 44 14.07 12.71 19.64
CA PRO A 44 13.83 13.63 18.53
C PRO A 44 14.16 12.95 17.19
N GLY A 45 13.23 13.02 16.23
CA GLY A 45 13.40 12.45 14.88
C GLY A 45 12.95 10.99 14.70
N ALA A 46 12.59 10.26 15.76
CA ALA A 46 12.14 8.87 15.64
C ALA A 46 10.80 8.73 14.89
N GLY A 47 9.90 9.72 15.03
CA GLY A 47 8.65 9.79 14.27
C GLY A 47 8.85 9.98 12.76
N LEU A 48 9.86 10.76 12.36
CA LEU A 48 10.23 10.95 10.95
C LEU A 48 10.82 9.67 10.34
N VAL A 49 11.67 8.95 11.08
CA VAL A 49 12.23 7.67 10.62
C VAL A 49 11.13 6.63 10.46
N TYR A 50 10.18 6.56 11.39
CA TYR A 50 9.06 5.63 11.32
C TYR A 50 8.16 5.90 10.10
N THR A 51 7.79 7.16 9.87
CA THR A 51 6.88 7.55 8.78
C THR A 51 7.50 7.34 7.41
N VAL A 52 8.75 7.78 7.21
CA VAL A 52 9.49 7.52 5.97
C VAL A 52 9.70 6.02 5.76
N GLY A 53 9.99 5.27 6.84
CA GLY A 53 10.12 3.82 6.80
C GLY A 53 8.81 3.11 6.42
N ALA A 54 7.68 3.51 7.01
CA ALA A 54 6.36 2.94 6.73
C ALA A 54 5.88 3.26 5.31
N ALA A 55 6.06 4.49 4.85
CA ALA A 55 5.79 4.91 3.48
C ALA A 55 6.65 4.13 2.48
N GLY A 56 7.96 4.03 2.72
CA GLY A 56 8.89 3.26 1.88
C GLY A 56 8.56 1.77 1.84
N TRP A 57 8.14 1.20 2.99
CA TRP A 57 7.69 -0.19 3.06
C TRP A 57 6.40 -0.42 2.26
N LEU A 58 5.39 0.44 2.42
CA LEU A 58 4.12 0.36 1.67
C LEU A 58 4.34 0.45 0.16
N LEU A 59 5.21 1.35 -0.30
CA LEU A 59 5.56 1.46 -1.72
C LEU A 59 6.30 0.22 -2.22
N THR A 60 7.19 -0.35 -1.41
CA THR A 60 7.87 -1.62 -1.72
C THR A 60 6.86 -2.75 -1.88
N GLN A 61 5.85 -2.81 -1.02
CA GLN A 61 4.76 -3.79 -1.13
C GLN A 61 3.89 -3.56 -2.37
N ALA A 62 3.61 -2.31 -2.74
CA ALA A 62 2.90 -1.98 -3.99
C ALA A 62 3.67 -2.46 -5.23
N ILE A 63 4.99 -2.24 -5.26
CA ILE A 63 5.86 -2.72 -6.34
C ILE A 63 5.89 -4.25 -6.38
N ARG A 64 6.04 -4.92 -5.22
CA ARG A 64 6.02 -6.39 -5.14
C ARG A 64 4.69 -6.98 -5.58
N ALA A 65 3.59 -6.28 -5.28
CA ALA A 65 2.25 -6.62 -5.71
C ALA A 65 1.97 -6.28 -7.19
N LYS A 66 2.92 -5.73 -7.95
CA LYS A 66 2.67 -5.24 -9.32
C LYS A 66 1.44 -4.30 -9.38
N ALA A 67 1.28 -3.43 -8.38
CA ALA A 67 0.21 -2.45 -8.33
C ALA A 67 0.18 -1.60 -9.60
N SER A 68 -0.99 -1.12 -10.02
CA SER A 68 -1.06 -0.32 -11.25
C SER A 68 -0.28 0.98 -11.09
N PRO A 69 0.33 1.53 -12.16
CA PRO A 69 1.04 2.82 -12.09
C PRO A 69 0.16 3.92 -11.50
N LYS A 70 -1.13 3.93 -11.85
CA LYS A 70 -2.14 4.83 -11.28
C LYS A 70 -2.26 4.69 -9.76
N THR A 71 -2.30 3.47 -9.25
CA THR A 71 -2.35 3.20 -7.81
C THR A 71 -1.07 3.64 -7.12
N ILE A 72 0.10 3.36 -7.70
CA ILE A 72 1.38 3.83 -7.15
C ILE A 72 1.41 5.36 -7.11
N THR A 73 1.04 6.06 -8.19
CA THR A 73 0.95 7.53 -8.19
C THR A 73 -0.03 8.04 -7.14
N ARG A 74 -1.16 7.37 -6.94
CA ARG A 74 -2.15 7.75 -5.93
C ARG A 74 -1.64 7.55 -4.51
N MET A 75 -0.96 6.44 -4.24
CA MET A 75 -0.27 6.20 -2.97
C MET A 75 0.81 7.25 -2.75
N MET A 76 1.64 7.55 -3.75
CA MET A 76 2.65 8.60 -3.70
C MET A 76 2.03 9.98 -3.46
N ALA A 77 0.86 10.28 -4.03
CA ALA A 77 0.18 11.54 -3.75
C ALA A 77 -0.32 11.61 -2.29
N TYR A 78 -0.90 10.52 -1.78
CA TYR A 78 -1.35 10.45 -0.39
C TYR A 78 -0.20 10.52 0.62
N LEU A 79 0.94 9.88 0.32
CA LEU A 79 2.14 9.88 1.16
C LEU A 79 3.04 11.12 0.94
N GLY A 80 2.97 11.72 -0.25
CA GLY A 80 3.79 12.85 -0.71
C GLY A 80 3.24 14.21 -0.30
N LEU A 81 1.91 14.37 -0.31
CA LEU A 81 1.26 15.52 0.31
C LEU A 81 1.61 15.64 1.81
N ASP A 82 1.90 14.51 2.44
CA ASP A 82 2.34 14.37 3.83
C ASP A 82 3.81 14.80 4.07
N THR A 83 4.65 14.69 3.04
CA THR A 83 6.10 14.97 3.16
C THR A 83 6.44 16.43 2.85
N VAL A 84 5.66 17.11 2.01
CA VAL A 84 5.89 18.53 1.68
C VAL A 84 5.51 19.46 2.84
N SER A 85 4.49 19.11 3.63
CA SER A 85 4.16 19.83 4.88
C SER A 85 5.26 19.69 5.94
N THR A 86 6.02 18.61 5.91
CA THR A 86 7.03 18.30 6.94
C THR A 86 8.44 18.84 6.58
N ALA A 87 8.68 19.18 5.32
CA ALA A 87 10.00 19.62 4.84
C ALA A 87 10.21 21.14 4.85
N THR A 88 9.17 21.94 5.10
CA THR A 88 9.25 23.41 5.13
C THR A 88 9.38 23.94 6.56
N GLY A 89 10.57 23.74 7.14
CA GLY A 89 11.07 24.54 8.28
C GLY A 89 10.93 23.89 9.65
N GLU A 90 12.06 23.83 10.36
CA GLU A 90 12.22 23.47 11.78
C GLU A 90 12.29 21.97 12.10
N VAL A 91 13.48 21.43 11.85
CA VAL A 91 14.02 20.27 12.57
C VAL A 91 14.01 20.57 14.07
N LEU A 92 13.04 20.01 14.81
CA LEU A 92 13.28 19.12 15.98
C LEU A 92 11.97 18.69 16.68
N PHE A 93 10.84 19.32 16.38
CA PHE A 93 9.55 18.97 16.98
C PHE A 93 8.51 18.78 15.89
N VAL A 94 8.20 17.51 15.58
CA VAL A 94 7.01 17.19 14.79
C VAL A 94 5.83 17.42 15.74
N PRO A 95 4.97 18.44 15.52
CA PRO A 95 3.85 18.67 16.40
C PRO A 95 2.83 17.52 16.25
N ALA A 96 2.08 17.23 17.32
CA ALA A 96 1.19 16.07 17.39
C ALA A 96 0.09 16.07 16.31
N ASP A 97 -0.27 17.25 15.81
CA ASP A 97 -1.16 17.49 14.69
C ASP A 97 -0.63 16.96 13.33
N VAL A 98 0.69 16.93 13.13
CA VAL A 98 1.29 16.30 11.94
C VAL A 98 1.13 14.78 12.02
N ILE A 99 1.28 14.19 13.21
CA ILE A 99 1.07 12.75 13.45
C ILE A 99 -0.40 12.38 13.15
N ASP A 100 -1.36 13.20 13.55
CA ASP A 100 -2.79 13.00 13.26
C ASP A 100 -3.14 13.07 11.76
N MET A 101 -2.34 13.78 10.95
CA MET A 101 -2.51 13.86 9.49
C MET A 101 -1.84 12.69 8.73
N LEU A 102 -0.75 12.15 9.30
CA LEU A 102 0.05 11.07 8.71
C LEU A 102 -0.69 9.72 8.68
N PHE A 103 -1.45 9.41 9.73
CA PHE A 103 -2.22 8.17 9.82
C PHE A 103 -3.29 8.03 8.73
N PRO A 104 -4.12 9.08 8.45
CA PRO A 104 -5.02 9.10 7.29
C PRO A 104 -4.31 8.87 5.95
N GLY A 105 -3.13 9.48 5.72
CA GLY A 105 -2.39 9.33 4.47
C GLY A 105 -1.97 7.87 4.19
N HIS A 106 -1.41 7.21 5.20
CA HIS A 106 -1.03 5.80 5.15
C HIS A 106 -2.24 4.87 4.98
N LEU A 107 -3.35 5.19 5.66
CA LEU A 107 -4.61 4.47 5.51
C LEU A 107 -5.17 4.55 4.10
N LEU A 108 -5.18 5.74 3.51
CA LEU A 108 -5.66 5.98 2.14
C LEU A 108 -4.77 5.27 1.11
N ALA A 109 -3.45 5.27 1.32
CA ALA A 109 -2.51 4.53 0.49
C ALA A 109 -2.73 3.01 0.59
N ALA A 110 -2.90 2.48 1.81
CA ALA A 110 -3.20 1.07 2.05
C ALA A 110 -4.54 0.65 1.41
N LYS A 111 -5.60 1.46 1.56
CA LYS A 111 -6.91 1.23 0.93
C LYS A 111 -6.82 1.26 -0.60
N ALA A 112 -6.04 2.18 -1.16
CA ALA A 112 -5.82 2.24 -2.60
C ALA A 112 -5.13 0.97 -3.13
N LEU A 113 -4.11 0.49 -2.42
CA LEU A 113 -3.42 -0.75 -2.75
C LEU A 113 -4.33 -1.97 -2.64
N GLN A 114 -5.10 -2.10 -1.55
CA GLN A 114 -6.05 -3.21 -1.38
C GLN A 114 -7.06 -3.26 -2.54
N LYS A 115 -7.67 -2.11 -2.87
CA LYS A 115 -8.64 -2.02 -3.97
C LYS A 115 -8.02 -2.37 -5.32
N ASP A 116 -6.77 -1.99 -5.56
CA ASP A 116 -6.05 -2.35 -6.78
C ASP A 116 -5.81 -3.86 -6.86
N ILE A 117 -5.40 -4.49 -5.76
CA ILE A 117 -5.21 -5.95 -5.68
C ILE A 117 -6.53 -6.70 -5.90
N GLU A 118 -7.61 -6.27 -5.24
CA GLU A 118 -8.95 -6.87 -5.34
C GLU A 118 -9.56 -6.73 -6.73
N SER A 119 -9.25 -5.65 -7.44
CA SER A 119 -9.73 -5.41 -8.81
C SER A 119 -8.83 -6.01 -9.90
N THR A 120 -7.81 -6.79 -9.51
CA THR A 120 -6.87 -7.41 -10.44
C THR A 120 -7.15 -8.91 -10.57
N HIS A 121 -7.26 -9.37 -11.81
CA HIS A 121 -7.31 -10.79 -12.13
C HIS A 121 -5.88 -11.35 -12.17
N TRP A 122 -5.52 -12.13 -11.15
CA TRP A 122 -4.20 -12.72 -11.01
C TRP A 122 -4.12 -14.06 -11.75
N VAL A 123 -3.06 -14.23 -12.55
CA VAL A 123 -2.83 -15.45 -13.31
C VAL A 123 -1.43 -16.00 -13.01
N GLU A 124 -1.37 -17.23 -12.52
CA GLU A 124 -0.14 -18.00 -12.26
C GLU A 124 0.46 -18.58 -13.55
N ALA A 125 0.70 -17.71 -14.53
CA ALA A 125 1.33 -18.05 -15.79
C ALA A 125 2.24 -16.91 -16.24
N SER A 126 3.02 -17.15 -17.30
CA SER A 126 3.65 -16.05 -18.04
C SER A 126 2.68 -15.54 -19.11
N GLU A 127 2.67 -14.24 -19.35
CA GLU A 127 1.84 -13.63 -20.38
C GLU A 127 2.17 -14.23 -21.76
N GLN A 128 3.46 -14.48 -22.02
CA GLN A 128 3.91 -15.07 -23.27
C GLN A 128 3.35 -16.47 -23.50
N ALA A 129 3.32 -17.33 -22.48
CA ALA A 129 2.75 -18.66 -22.59
C ALA A 129 1.22 -18.61 -22.78
N ALA A 130 0.55 -17.71 -22.05
CA ALA A 130 -0.90 -17.53 -22.17
C ALA A 130 -1.32 -16.99 -23.55
N LYS A 131 -0.51 -16.11 -24.16
CA LYS A 131 -0.74 -15.65 -25.55
C LYS A 131 -0.51 -16.77 -26.56
N ALA A 132 0.55 -17.56 -26.39
CA ALA A 132 0.86 -18.67 -27.28
C ALA A 132 -0.20 -19.78 -27.25
N SER A 133 -0.88 -19.98 -26.12
CA SER A 133 -1.95 -20.98 -25.96
C SER A 133 -3.36 -20.46 -26.26
N GLY A 134 -3.54 -19.15 -26.46
CA GLY A 134 -4.86 -18.50 -26.58
C GLY A 134 -5.60 -18.31 -25.25
N GLU A 135 -5.02 -18.69 -24.11
CA GLU A 135 -5.58 -18.47 -22.77
C GLU A 135 -5.66 -16.98 -22.39
N HIS A 136 -4.82 -16.14 -23.01
CA HIS A 136 -4.86 -14.69 -22.79
C HIS A 136 -6.25 -14.10 -23.10
N ASP A 137 -6.86 -14.49 -24.21
CA ASP A 137 -8.18 -13.98 -24.62
C ASP A 137 -9.29 -14.41 -23.65
N ARG A 138 -9.16 -15.62 -23.07
CA ARG A 138 -10.07 -16.10 -22.03
C ARG A 138 -9.97 -15.27 -20.75
N HIS A 139 -8.75 -14.90 -20.35
CA HIS A 139 -8.56 -14.02 -19.20
C HIS A 139 -9.07 -12.61 -19.46
N LEU A 140 -8.90 -12.07 -20.67
CA LEU A 140 -9.48 -10.78 -21.05
C LEU A 140 -11.01 -10.81 -21.06
N ALA A 141 -11.61 -11.88 -21.60
CA ALA A 141 -13.06 -12.07 -21.56
C ALA A 141 -13.56 -12.10 -20.12
N LYS A 142 -12.89 -12.82 -19.22
CA LYS A 142 -13.23 -12.84 -17.79
C LYS A 142 -13.17 -11.46 -17.14
N VAL A 143 -12.14 -10.66 -17.43
CA VAL A 143 -12.04 -9.28 -16.92
C VAL A 143 -13.15 -8.39 -17.48
N LYS A 144 -13.58 -8.62 -18.72
CA LYS A 144 -14.68 -7.88 -19.34
C LYS A 144 -16.04 -8.25 -18.75
N ASP A 145 -16.24 -9.52 -18.42
CA ASP A 145 -17.52 -10.04 -17.90
C ASP A 145 -17.70 -9.76 -16.40
N ASP A 146 -16.62 -9.65 -15.62
CA ASP A 146 -16.68 -9.32 -14.20
C ASP A 146 -16.48 -7.82 -13.95
N PRO A 147 -17.52 -7.08 -13.52
CA PRO A 147 -17.42 -5.64 -13.29
C PRO A 147 -16.49 -5.24 -12.13
N LYS A 148 -16.08 -6.21 -11.28
CA LYS A 148 -15.13 -5.97 -10.19
C LYS A 148 -13.68 -5.96 -10.70
N LEU A 149 -13.42 -6.64 -11.80
CA LEU A 149 -12.09 -6.76 -12.38
C LEU A 149 -11.81 -5.59 -13.33
N ARG A 150 -10.56 -5.12 -13.32
CA ARG A 150 -10.12 -3.95 -14.10
C ARG A 150 -8.95 -4.28 -15.02
N ARG A 151 -8.19 -5.33 -14.70
CA ARG A 151 -6.98 -5.74 -15.43
C ARG A 151 -6.61 -7.19 -15.14
N VAL A 152 -5.79 -7.76 -16.01
CA VAL A 152 -5.12 -9.05 -15.80
C VAL A 152 -3.64 -8.81 -15.48
N VAL A 153 -3.08 -9.57 -14.53
CA VAL A 153 -1.65 -9.55 -14.21
C VAL A 153 -1.10 -10.98 -14.12
N TYR A 154 -0.02 -11.21 -14.86
CA TYR A 154 0.72 -12.47 -14.90
C TYR A 154 1.85 -12.47 -13.88
N LEU A 155 1.93 -13.54 -13.09
CA LEU A 155 2.83 -13.62 -11.94
C LEU A 155 4.22 -14.16 -12.26
N HIS A 156 4.40 -14.84 -13.41
CA HIS A 156 5.68 -15.43 -13.79
C HIS A 156 6.55 -14.53 -14.68
N ASP A 157 6.05 -13.34 -15.03
CA ASP A 157 6.79 -12.32 -15.78
C ASP A 157 7.62 -11.39 -14.87
#